data_AF-A0A075GFV2-F1
#
_entry.id   AF-A0A075GFV2-F1
#
_cell.length_a   1.000
_cell.length_b   1.000
_cell.length_c   1.000
_cell.angle_alpha   90.00
_cell.angle_beta   90.00
_cell.angle_gamma   90.00
#
_symmetry.space_group_name_H-M   'P 1'
#
loop_
_entity.id
_entity.type
_entity.pdbx_description
1 polymer ?
#
loop_
_entity_poly.entity_id
_entity_poly.type
_entity_poly.pdbx_seq_one_letter_code
_entity_poly.pdbx_strand_id
1 'polypeptide(L)'
;SIHATMVTRANGVWASVHAFVSEDIGSQSDSAILRIIDLQNTGVSGTEVITYLISLVAILAITVAVMVSRQARIGGGENLQFASRFSLWMILLLPLSWLITVDMFGAESSLIERLPTFILLIAAASPLMAIMLPPDPAGSKLFADREKAVSMAAVILLSLIIDEPLIATLLILLMLLKASSDKESEMIWTVAGIVVILTSVYAYLIDVYAAGIGLLIFIWPLLVLDVEDGEEQTLKERISELSIRKTQIRLSLFAPIVIGGTFFTLTWMLLVASVDGTSLAMHEMFGAPLILLIASALATYSWKDTVPEKMVPFLLLGFIIIGIVVGVFLDIPIVGDSSSQFSDTINRGEVAWLLLPILIVAIPSIIRLAIDLYQRTAKGYSPAKMRSALAHTAHVGILLLLVGHVFTTTLIDRTDPSHQVVLVQGQQVSHEGYLLTFDEWTVLSPDDAEFNERFSVGDGFLGAKIDIYNEQGILLDTVNPGMLRFDSSNSFPRSEVDRYTSLTGDTVFIFDWSQTQALGNASGIMDSDSDDVGLDRVRLTVYHLSGSHLVWAGWLIIILSTIGIAVTSIQRPSKTIPSI
;
A
#
# COMPACT_ATOMS: atom_id res chain seq x y z
N SER A 1 6.26 -1.30 7.42
CA SER A 1 5.57 -2.17 8.39
C SER A 1 5.10 -1.38 9.61
N ILE A 2 5.94 -0.60 10.30
CA ILE A 2 5.58 0.13 11.55
C ILE A 2 4.30 0.97 11.45
N HIS A 3 4.14 1.83 10.43
CA HIS A 3 2.91 2.62 10.28
C HIS A 3 1.69 1.74 9.94
N ALA A 4 1.84 0.73 9.08
CA ALA A 4 0.77 -0.23 8.82
C ALA A 4 0.39 -1.01 10.08
N THR A 5 1.36 -1.42 10.90
CA THR A 5 1.13 -2.05 12.21
C THR A 5 0.50 -1.10 13.22
N MET A 6 0.83 0.19 13.18
CA MET A 6 0.23 1.23 14.01
C MET A 6 -1.23 1.48 13.62
N VAL A 7 -1.52 1.64 12.33
CA VAL A 7 -2.88 1.78 11.80
C VAL A 7 -3.67 0.49 12.04
N THR A 8 -3.10 -0.69 11.80
CA THR A 8 -3.81 -1.95 12.09
C THR A 8 -3.93 -2.25 13.57
N ARG A 9 -3.07 -1.75 14.46
CA ARG A 9 -3.28 -1.88 15.91
C ARG A 9 -4.25 -0.84 16.45
N ALA A 10 -4.18 0.40 15.97
CA ALA A 10 -5.12 1.49 16.29
C ALA A 10 -6.53 1.25 15.74
N ASN A 11 -6.65 0.50 14.64
CA ASN A 11 -7.94 0.11 14.03
C ASN A 11 -8.36 -1.31 14.41
N GLY A 12 -7.51 -2.08 15.09
CA GLY A 12 -7.74 -3.50 15.34
C GLY A 12 -7.96 -4.30 14.06
N VAL A 13 -6.87 -4.68 13.38
CA VAL A 13 -6.76 -5.61 12.23
C VAL A 13 -7.71 -5.24 11.07
N TRP A 14 -7.69 -5.97 9.97
CA TRP A 14 -8.82 -5.93 9.04
C TRP A 14 -10.08 -6.31 9.83
N ALA A 15 -10.95 -5.34 10.12
CA ALA A 15 -12.20 -5.49 10.86
C ALA A 15 -12.12 -6.38 12.12
N SER A 16 -11.16 -6.15 13.03
CA SER A 16 -11.13 -6.78 14.38
C SER A 16 -11.18 -5.74 15.51
N VAL A 17 -12.37 -5.22 15.86
CA VAL A 17 -12.86 -4.84 17.21
C VAL A 17 -11.95 -4.05 18.18
N HIS A 18 -10.85 -3.50 17.73
CA HIS A 18 -10.07 -2.49 18.43
C HIS A 18 -9.82 -1.32 17.49
N ALA A 19 -10.82 -0.93 16.70
CA ALA A 19 -11.06 0.51 16.67
C ALA A 19 -11.28 0.83 18.14
N PHE A 20 -10.29 1.45 18.77
CA PHE A 20 -10.32 1.76 20.19
C PHE A 20 -11.49 2.71 20.42
N VAL A 21 -12.66 2.11 20.63
CA VAL A 21 -13.83 2.82 21.08
C VAL A 21 -13.53 3.14 22.53
N SER A 22 -13.13 4.39 22.78
CA SER A 22 -13.37 5.01 24.08
C SER A 22 -14.80 4.69 24.48
N GLU A 23 -15.07 4.37 25.75
CA GLU A 23 -16.40 3.99 26.25
C GLU A 23 -17.50 5.03 25.92
N ASP A 24 -17.11 6.24 25.49
CA ASP A 24 -17.97 7.28 24.95
C ASP A 24 -17.97 7.32 23.41
N ILE A 25 -18.98 6.67 22.80
CA ILE A 25 -19.27 6.58 21.36
C ILE A 25 -19.48 7.97 20.67
N GLY A 26 -19.31 9.09 21.37
CA GLY A 26 -19.58 10.44 20.88
C GLY A 26 -18.40 11.43 20.86
N SER A 27 -17.16 11.02 21.17
CA SER A 27 -16.03 11.95 21.34
C SER A 27 -14.77 11.64 20.49
N GLN A 28 -14.81 10.65 19.61
CA GLN A 28 -13.65 10.28 18.81
C GLN A 28 -13.30 11.35 17.79
N SER A 29 -12.02 11.71 17.71
CA SER A 29 -11.51 12.66 16.73
C SER A 29 -11.63 12.09 15.31
N ASP A 30 -11.99 12.92 14.33
CA ASP A 30 -12.05 12.53 12.91
C ASP A 30 -10.66 12.21 12.32
N SER A 31 -9.59 12.80 12.86
CA SER A 31 -8.21 12.55 12.39
C SER A 31 -7.61 11.24 12.92
N ALA A 32 -7.02 10.45 12.01
CA ALA A 32 -6.32 9.19 12.31
C ALA A 32 -5.22 9.34 13.36
N ILE A 33 -4.41 10.42 13.28
CA ILE A 33 -3.30 10.63 14.20
C ILE A 33 -3.80 11.03 15.59
N LEU A 34 -4.86 11.81 15.65
CA LEU A 34 -5.46 12.21 16.91
C LEU A 34 -6.06 10.99 17.63
N ARG A 35 -6.72 10.07 16.90
CA ARG A 35 -7.16 8.78 17.48
C ARG A 35 -6.00 7.95 18.02
N ILE A 36 -4.85 7.93 17.33
CA ILE A 36 -3.64 7.25 17.83
C ILE A 36 -3.13 7.91 19.12
N ILE A 37 -3.19 9.24 19.21
CA ILE A 37 -2.79 10.01 20.38
C ILE A 37 -3.72 9.72 21.57
N ASP A 38 -5.02 9.56 21.32
CA ASP A 38 -6.03 9.24 22.34
C ASP A 38 -5.80 7.87 23.00
N LEU A 39 -4.98 6.98 22.40
CA LEU A 39 -4.57 5.69 22.99
C LEU A 39 -3.56 5.83 24.13
N GLN A 40 -3.06 7.03 24.39
CA GLN A 40 -2.13 7.23 25.50
C GLN A 40 -2.82 6.89 26.84
N ASN A 41 -2.16 6.12 27.70
CA ASN A 41 -2.68 5.60 28.97
C ASN A 41 -3.71 4.46 28.88
N THR A 42 -3.91 3.82 27.71
CA THR A 42 -4.78 2.62 27.60
C THR A 42 -4.05 1.31 27.91
N GLY A 43 -2.98 1.36 28.73
CA GLY A 43 -2.17 0.20 29.09
C GLY A 43 -0.98 -0.06 28.17
N VAL A 44 -0.47 -1.31 28.21
CA VAL A 44 0.73 -1.74 27.45
C VAL A 44 0.57 -1.52 25.94
N SER A 45 -0.63 -1.77 25.40
CA SER A 45 -0.96 -1.57 23.98
C SER A 45 -0.87 -0.10 23.57
N GLY A 46 -1.40 0.81 24.40
CA GLY A 46 -1.30 2.26 24.18
C GLY A 46 0.15 2.73 24.20
N THR A 47 0.93 2.31 25.20
CA THR A 47 2.37 2.60 25.27
C THR A 47 3.14 2.10 24.05
N GLU A 48 2.86 0.89 23.57
CA GLU A 48 3.49 0.33 22.36
C GLU A 48 3.20 1.20 21.13
N VAL A 49 1.93 1.58 20.94
CA VAL A 49 1.50 2.37 19.78
C VAL A 49 2.10 3.78 19.81
N ILE A 50 2.10 4.47 20.96
CA ILE A 50 2.73 5.79 21.10
C ILE A 50 4.25 5.70 20.90
N THR A 51 4.89 4.61 21.33
CA THR A 51 6.32 4.37 21.08
C THR A 51 6.60 4.25 19.58
N TYR A 52 5.73 3.60 18.81
CA TYR A 52 5.84 3.58 17.35
C TYR A 52 5.67 4.98 16.74
N LEU A 53 4.75 5.80 17.26
CA LEU A 53 4.53 7.17 16.78
C LEU A 53 5.77 8.04 17.02
N ILE A 54 6.35 7.97 18.22
CA ILE A 54 7.61 8.63 18.55
C ILE A 54 8.73 8.15 17.63
N SER A 55 8.81 6.85 17.34
CA SER A 55 9.81 6.28 16.42
C SER A 55 9.69 6.86 15.01
N LEU A 56 8.47 6.94 14.47
CA LEU A 56 8.23 7.52 13.15
C LEU A 56 8.61 9.01 13.11
N VAL A 57 8.18 9.79 14.12
CA VAL A 57 8.50 11.23 14.20
C VAL A 57 10.01 11.45 14.35
N ALA A 58 10.68 10.66 15.20
CA ALA A 58 12.13 10.73 15.37
C ALA A 58 12.88 10.46 14.05
N ILE A 59 12.56 9.35 13.38
CA ILE A 59 13.20 8.97 12.10
C ILE A 59 12.92 10.03 11.02
N LEU A 60 11.69 10.52 10.92
CA LEU A 60 11.32 11.55 9.95
C LEU A 60 12.04 12.87 10.24
N ALA A 61 12.03 13.34 11.48
CA ALA A 61 12.69 14.58 11.89
C ALA A 61 14.20 14.53 11.65
N ILE A 62 14.87 13.42 12.00
CA ILE A 62 16.30 13.21 11.71
C ILE A 62 16.55 13.24 10.20
N THR A 63 15.74 12.53 9.42
CA THR A 63 15.91 12.42 7.96
C THR A 63 15.78 13.78 7.30
N VAL A 64 14.70 14.51 7.61
CA VAL A 64 14.45 15.85 7.07
C VAL A 64 15.55 16.81 7.51
N ALA A 65 15.90 16.83 8.80
CA ALA A 65 16.96 17.71 9.30
C ALA A 65 18.30 17.47 8.61
N VAL A 66 18.70 16.21 8.43
CA VAL A 66 19.93 15.85 7.71
C VAL A 66 19.87 16.26 6.24
N MET A 67 18.72 16.05 5.56
CA MET A 67 18.55 16.47 4.17
C MET A 67 18.65 17.99 4.02
N VAL A 68 17.95 18.74 4.88
CA VAL A 68 17.98 20.21 4.92
C VAL A 68 19.40 20.70 5.16
N SER A 69 20.12 20.16 6.16
CA SER A 69 21.50 20.56 6.43
C SER A 69 22.45 20.29 5.26
N ARG A 70 22.26 19.18 4.54
CA ARG A 70 23.08 18.86 3.36
C ARG A 70 22.76 19.79 2.19
N GLN A 71 21.49 20.03 1.90
CA GLN A 71 21.06 20.88 0.79
C GLN A 71 21.43 22.34 1.03
N ALA A 72 21.13 22.87 2.21
CA ALA A 72 21.46 24.25 2.59
C ALA A 72 22.95 24.44 2.92
N ARG A 73 23.78 23.40 2.84
CA ARG A 73 25.24 23.43 3.15
C ARG A 73 25.51 24.09 4.50
N ILE A 74 24.80 23.63 5.52
CA ILE A 74 24.90 24.16 6.90
C ILE A 74 26.07 23.49 7.62
N GLY A 75 26.95 24.29 8.22
CA GLY A 75 28.00 23.82 9.12
C GLY A 75 27.48 23.56 10.55
N GLY A 76 28.26 22.89 11.40
CA GLY A 76 27.87 22.66 12.80
C GLY A 76 27.14 21.33 13.06
N GLY A 77 27.67 20.22 12.56
CA GLY A 77 27.09 18.89 12.72
C GLY A 77 26.97 18.39 14.17
N GLU A 78 27.62 19.02 15.14
CA GLU A 78 27.59 18.60 16.56
C GLU A 78 26.21 18.79 17.19
N ASN A 79 25.55 19.94 16.99
CA ASN A 79 24.20 20.21 17.51
C ASN A 79 23.18 19.25 16.90
N LEU A 80 23.26 19.02 15.58
CA LEU A 80 22.39 18.08 14.89
C LEU A 80 22.64 16.63 15.32
N GLN A 81 23.89 16.23 15.52
CA GLN A 81 24.24 14.90 16.03
C GLN A 81 23.71 14.70 17.46
N PHE A 82 23.86 15.68 18.33
CA PHE A 82 23.33 15.65 19.68
C PHE A 82 21.80 15.52 19.67
N ALA A 83 21.11 16.38 18.94
CA ALA A 83 19.66 16.34 18.82
C ALA A 83 19.15 15.04 18.18
N SER A 84 19.85 14.51 17.18
CA SER A 84 19.52 13.22 16.56
C SER A 84 19.68 12.06 17.54
N ARG A 85 20.76 12.06 18.35
CA ARG A 85 20.94 11.06 19.42
C ARG A 85 19.85 11.19 20.48
N PHE A 86 19.51 12.40 20.89
CA PHE A 86 18.42 12.65 21.84
C PHE A 86 17.07 12.14 21.32
N SER A 87 16.75 12.44 20.06
CA SER A 87 15.56 11.93 19.36
C SER A 87 15.52 10.39 19.31
N LEU A 88 16.64 9.72 19.06
CA LEU A 88 16.72 8.26 19.12
C LEU A 88 16.53 7.73 20.55
N TRP A 89 17.03 8.43 21.58
CA TRP A 89 16.78 8.07 22.97
C TRP A 89 15.31 8.17 23.37
N MET A 90 14.55 9.09 22.77
CA MET A 90 13.09 9.21 23.01
C MET A 90 12.32 7.94 22.66
N ILE A 91 12.81 7.14 21.69
CA ILE A 91 12.19 5.86 21.31
C ILE A 91 12.22 4.87 22.47
N LEU A 92 13.30 4.86 23.26
CA LEU A 92 13.44 3.96 24.40
C LEU A 92 12.81 4.51 25.67
N LEU A 93 12.50 5.81 25.72
CA LEU A 93 12.08 6.49 26.94
C LEU A 93 10.75 5.95 27.48
N LEU A 94 9.74 5.79 26.61
CA LEU A 94 8.45 5.24 27.01
C LEU A 94 8.51 3.79 27.50
N PRO A 95 9.02 2.81 26.71
CA PRO A 95 9.05 1.41 27.15
C PRO A 95 9.92 1.21 28.38
N LEU A 96 11.03 1.95 28.50
CA LEU A 96 11.88 1.89 29.69
C LEU A 96 11.19 2.48 30.91
N SER A 97 10.45 3.59 30.74
CA SER A 97 9.68 4.18 31.84
C SER A 97 8.58 3.23 32.33
N TRP A 98 7.90 2.53 31.41
CA TRP A 98 6.91 1.52 31.73
C TRP A 98 7.52 0.38 32.53
N LEU A 99 8.59 -0.24 32.01
CA LEU A 99 9.32 -1.32 32.68
C LEU A 99 9.71 -0.94 34.10
N ILE A 100 10.27 0.25 34.29
CA ILE A 100 10.71 0.70 35.61
C ILE A 100 9.50 0.96 36.52
N THR A 101 8.57 1.80 36.09
CA THR A 101 7.54 2.32 37.01
C THR A 101 6.39 1.37 37.24
N VAL A 102 5.91 0.70 36.19
CA VAL A 102 4.79 -0.24 36.26
C VAL A 102 5.30 -1.62 36.66
N ASP A 103 6.22 -2.21 35.90
CA ASP A 103 6.61 -3.61 36.12
C ASP A 103 7.50 -3.80 37.38
N MET A 104 8.41 -2.87 37.67
CA MET A 104 9.29 -2.99 38.85
C MET A 104 8.72 -2.34 40.12
N PHE A 105 8.03 -1.20 40.00
CA PHE A 105 7.52 -0.44 41.16
C PHE A 105 6.01 -0.54 41.37
N GLY A 106 5.28 -1.26 40.51
CA GLY A 106 3.84 -1.51 40.67
C GLY A 106 2.97 -0.25 40.53
N ALA A 107 3.43 0.78 39.82
CA ALA A 107 2.63 1.97 39.56
C ALA A 107 1.52 1.68 38.53
N GLU A 108 0.39 2.38 38.64
CA GLU A 108 -0.75 2.23 37.72
C GLU A 108 -0.49 2.75 36.30
N SER A 109 0.49 3.65 36.12
CA SER A 109 0.80 4.32 34.85
C SER A 109 2.28 4.67 34.78
N SER A 110 2.85 4.71 33.58
CA SER A 110 4.24 5.14 33.44
C SER A 110 4.43 6.66 33.64
N LEU A 111 5.55 7.07 34.25
CA LEU A 111 5.80 8.50 34.57
C LEU A 111 5.85 9.38 33.31
N ILE A 112 6.39 8.86 32.21
CA ILE A 112 6.57 9.60 30.96
C ILE A 112 5.25 9.66 30.19
N GLU A 113 4.39 8.66 30.31
CA GLU A 113 3.08 8.63 29.65
C GLU A 113 2.07 9.60 30.29
N ARG A 114 2.35 10.11 31.49
CA ARG A 114 1.62 11.25 32.08
C ARG A 114 1.89 12.58 31.37
N LEU A 115 2.98 12.68 30.60
CA LEU A 115 3.24 13.89 29.83
C LEU A 115 2.29 13.95 28.62
N PRO A 116 1.75 15.13 28.30
CA PRO A 116 0.97 15.31 27.08
C PRO A 116 1.76 14.85 25.84
N THR A 117 1.12 14.09 24.95
CA THR A 117 1.79 13.47 23.80
C THR A 117 2.53 14.49 22.94
N PHE A 118 1.97 15.69 22.74
CA PHE A 118 2.60 16.73 21.93
C PHE A 118 3.99 17.12 22.46
N ILE A 119 4.23 17.06 23.78
CA ILE A 119 5.55 17.34 24.37
C ILE A 119 6.54 16.24 23.95
N LEU A 120 6.10 14.98 23.99
CA LEU A 120 6.91 13.84 23.56
C LEU A 120 7.24 13.92 22.06
N LEU A 121 6.26 14.31 21.24
CA LEU A 121 6.46 14.49 19.80
C LEU A 121 7.41 15.65 19.48
N ILE A 122 7.30 16.79 20.18
CA ILE A 122 8.24 17.92 20.03
C ILE A 122 9.66 17.51 20.45
N ALA A 123 9.80 16.77 21.55
CA ALA A 123 11.09 16.25 22.00
C ALA A 123 11.70 15.29 20.96
N ALA A 124 10.88 14.39 20.39
CA ALA A 124 11.28 13.51 19.30
C ALA A 124 11.66 14.29 18.03
N ALA A 125 10.98 15.42 17.74
CA ALA A 125 11.26 16.28 16.60
C ALA A 125 12.41 17.29 16.82
N SER A 126 13.16 17.20 17.93
CA SER A 126 14.27 18.09 18.27
C SER A 126 15.34 18.31 17.17
N PRO A 127 15.65 17.37 16.24
CA PRO A 127 16.57 17.65 15.13
C PRO A 127 16.11 18.78 14.22
N LEU A 128 14.79 18.95 14.04
CA LEU A 128 14.22 20.07 13.27
C LEU A 128 14.41 21.41 13.97
N MET A 129 14.43 21.44 15.30
CA MET A 129 14.78 22.65 16.05
C MET A 129 16.28 22.93 16.00
N ALA A 130 17.12 21.88 16.06
CA ALA A 130 18.57 22.01 16.03
C ALA A 130 19.09 22.70 14.76
N ILE A 131 18.44 22.46 13.61
CA ILE A 131 18.80 23.15 12.35
C ILE A 131 18.39 24.62 12.33
N MET A 132 17.48 25.06 13.19
CA MET A 132 17.04 26.46 13.30
C MET A 132 17.87 27.27 14.31
N LEU A 133 18.75 26.60 15.07
CA LEU A 133 19.59 27.20 16.09
C LEU A 133 21.00 27.54 15.54
N PRO A 134 21.73 28.50 16.14
CA PRO A 134 23.10 28.86 15.77
C PRO A 134 24.07 27.65 15.87
N PRO A 135 25.21 27.64 15.14
CA PRO A 135 25.94 28.79 14.60
C PRO A 135 25.55 29.27 13.19
N ASP A 136 25.10 28.39 12.30
CA ASP A 136 24.61 28.74 10.96
C ASP A 136 23.15 28.26 10.80
N PRO A 137 22.15 29.00 11.30
CA PRO A 137 20.77 28.52 11.31
C PRO A 137 20.26 28.37 9.88
N ALA A 138 19.59 27.26 9.57
CA ALA A 138 18.95 27.01 8.29
C ALA A 138 18.04 28.17 7.88
N GLY A 139 17.33 28.74 8.87
CA GLY A 139 16.49 29.92 8.72
C GLY A 139 17.19 31.08 8.00
N SER A 140 18.46 31.35 8.30
CA SER A 140 19.20 32.45 7.65
C SER A 140 19.30 32.31 6.13
N LYS A 141 19.44 31.08 5.62
CA LYS A 141 19.49 30.80 4.17
C LYS A 141 18.09 30.62 3.58
N LEU A 142 17.18 29.99 4.34
CA LEU A 142 15.77 29.80 3.97
C LEU A 142 15.03 31.12 3.77
N PHE A 143 15.30 32.11 4.63
CA PHE A 143 14.69 33.43 4.59
C PHE A 143 15.52 34.47 3.83
N ALA A 144 16.69 34.10 3.29
CA ALA A 144 17.47 35.00 2.44
C ALA A 144 16.78 35.25 1.08
N ASP A 145 16.07 34.23 0.58
CA ASP A 145 15.29 34.31 -0.64
C ASP A 145 13.83 34.66 -0.30
N ARG A 146 13.37 35.80 -0.84
CA ARG A 146 12.02 36.32 -0.58
C ARG A 146 10.93 35.37 -1.09
N GLU A 147 11.14 34.69 -2.21
CA GLU A 147 10.13 33.80 -2.80
C GLU A 147 9.93 32.56 -1.94
N LYS A 148 11.05 31.98 -1.49
CA LYS A 148 11.06 30.82 -0.59
C LYS A 148 10.50 31.15 0.78
N ALA A 149 10.84 32.32 1.32
CA ALA A 149 10.29 32.82 2.58
C ALA A 149 8.76 33.01 2.51
N VAL A 150 8.25 33.63 1.44
CA VAL A 150 6.82 33.82 1.21
C VAL A 150 6.11 32.48 1.07
N SER A 151 6.68 31.54 0.31
CA SER A 151 6.09 30.21 0.12
C SER A 151 6.05 29.42 1.44
N MET A 152 7.09 29.51 2.28
CA MET A 152 7.12 28.92 3.61
C MET A 152 6.05 29.51 4.52
N ALA A 153 5.96 30.84 4.60
CA ALA A 153 4.94 31.52 5.39
C ALA A 153 3.52 31.17 4.92
N ALA A 154 3.31 31.10 3.61
CA ALA A 154 2.02 30.73 3.03
C ALA A 154 1.61 29.29 3.37
N VAL A 155 2.54 28.32 3.31
CA VAL A 155 2.25 26.93 3.73
C VAL A 155 1.94 26.84 5.23
N ILE A 156 2.66 27.59 6.08
CA ILE A 156 2.36 27.65 7.51
C ILE A 156 0.96 28.23 7.76
N LEU A 157 0.57 29.29 7.06
CA LEU A 157 -0.78 29.85 7.18
C LEU A 157 -1.84 28.86 6.67
N LEU A 158 -1.59 28.18 5.56
CA LEU A 158 -2.48 27.15 5.03
C LEU A 158 -2.66 25.98 6.02
N SER A 159 -1.61 25.64 6.77
CA SER A 159 -1.65 24.57 7.79
C SER A 159 -2.66 24.82 8.90
N LEU A 160 -3.04 26.09 9.14
CA LEU A 160 -4.07 26.47 10.12
C LEU A 160 -5.50 26.25 9.59
N ILE A 161 -5.65 26.03 8.29
CA ILE A 161 -6.94 25.82 7.61
C ILE A 161 -7.15 24.33 7.30
N ILE A 162 -6.07 23.55 7.22
CA ILE A 162 -6.14 22.10 6.97
C ILE A 162 -6.55 21.40 8.28
N ASP A 163 -7.68 20.71 8.26
CA ASP A 163 -8.19 19.96 9.42
C ASP A 163 -7.33 18.74 9.76
N GLU A 164 -6.67 18.11 8.77
CA GLU A 164 -5.83 16.94 8.99
C GLU A 164 -4.37 17.32 9.33
N PRO A 165 -3.95 17.21 10.61
CA PRO A 165 -2.64 17.68 11.08
C PRO A 165 -1.46 16.93 10.45
N LEU A 166 -1.65 15.68 10.03
CA LEU A 166 -0.62 14.92 9.30
C LEU A 166 -0.26 15.63 7.99
N ILE A 167 -1.28 15.96 7.18
CA ILE A 167 -1.06 16.55 5.86
C ILE A 167 -0.46 17.94 6.01
N ALA A 168 -1.01 18.75 6.92
CA ALA A 168 -0.45 20.04 7.29
C ALA A 168 1.06 19.96 7.61
N THR A 169 1.44 19.01 8.47
CA THR A 169 2.85 18.78 8.85
C THR A 169 3.70 18.34 7.66
N LEU A 170 3.22 17.41 6.83
CA LEU A 170 3.95 16.94 5.65
C LEU A 170 4.20 18.07 4.65
N LEU A 171 3.21 18.93 4.40
CA LEU A 171 3.37 20.08 3.49
C LEU A 171 4.41 21.06 4.00
N ILE A 172 4.45 21.35 5.31
CA ILE A 172 5.49 22.19 5.92
C ILE A 172 6.88 21.56 5.73
N LEU A 173 7.02 20.26 5.99
CA LEU A 173 8.30 19.56 5.84
C LEU A 173 8.77 19.52 4.38
N LEU A 174 7.87 19.29 3.43
CA LEU A 174 8.18 19.32 2.01
C LEU A 174 8.53 20.73 1.54
N MET A 175 7.85 21.76 2.05
CA MET A 175 8.20 23.15 1.76
C MET A 175 9.56 23.51 2.36
N LEU A 176 9.90 22.99 3.54
CA LEU A 176 11.21 23.17 4.15
C LEU A 176 12.33 22.56 3.29
N LEU A 177 12.11 21.34 2.80
CA LEU A 177 13.04 20.67 1.88
C LEU A 177 13.15 21.42 0.55
N LYS A 178 12.02 21.86 -0.03
CA LYS A 178 11.99 22.68 -1.25
C LYS A 178 12.83 23.94 -1.07
N ALA A 179 12.59 24.68 0.00
CA ALA A 179 13.24 25.96 0.23
C ALA A 179 14.72 25.81 0.60
N SER A 180 15.14 24.71 1.24
CA SER A 180 16.56 24.42 1.48
C SER A 180 17.33 23.95 0.24
N SER A 181 16.64 23.59 -0.83
CA SER A 181 17.22 22.95 -2.00
C SER A 181 17.80 23.93 -3.03
N ASP A 182 18.79 23.44 -3.80
CA ASP A 182 19.31 24.12 -4.98
C ASP A 182 18.27 24.04 -6.13
N LYS A 183 18.32 24.96 -7.10
CA LYS A 183 17.33 25.07 -8.21
C LYS A 183 17.08 23.75 -8.94
N GLU A 184 18.10 22.92 -9.16
CA GLU A 184 17.95 21.62 -9.84
C GLU A 184 17.11 20.61 -9.04
N SER A 185 17.23 20.63 -7.72
CA SER A 185 16.53 19.73 -6.81
C SER A 185 15.16 20.25 -6.36
N GLU A 186 14.89 21.53 -6.54
CA GLU A 186 13.63 22.17 -6.15
C GLU A 186 12.41 21.55 -6.82
N MET A 187 12.57 21.13 -8.08
CA MET A 187 11.52 20.47 -8.85
C MET A 187 11.07 19.15 -8.19
N ILE A 188 11.99 18.41 -7.56
CA ILE A 188 11.67 17.12 -6.92
C ILE A 188 10.72 17.36 -5.73
N TRP A 189 11.01 18.36 -4.90
CA TRP A 189 10.17 18.70 -3.75
C TRP A 189 8.85 19.36 -4.16
N THR A 190 8.86 20.09 -5.28
CA THR A 190 7.64 20.63 -5.88
C THR A 190 6.70 19.51 -6.33
N VAL A 191 7.21 18.54 -7.09
CA VAL A 191 6.44 17.36 -7.52
C VAL A 191 5.98 16.53 -6.31
N ALA A 192 6.83 16.32 -5.30
CA ALA A 192 6.44 15.61 -4.08
C ALA A 192 5.30 16.32 -3.33
N GLY A 193 5.35 17.65 -3.21
CA GLY A 193 4.28 18.45 -2.62
C GLY A 193 2.97 18.33 -3.39
N ILE A 194 3.03 18.45 -4.73
CA ILE A 194 1.86 18.27 -5.61
C ILE A 194 1.26 16.87 -5.43
N VAL A 195 2.08 15.82 -5.40
CA VAL A 195 1.63 14.44 -5.22
C VAL A 195 0.92 14.27 -3.88
N VAL A 196 1.48 14.77 -2.77
CA VAL A 196 0.82 14.73 -1.47
C VAL A 196 -0.51 15.47 -1.51
N ILE A 197 -0.55 16.72 -2.01
CA ILE A 197 -1.78 17.51 -2.07
C ILE A 197 -2.86 16.81 -2.88
N LEU A 198 -2.54 16.34 -4.09
CA LEU A 198 -3.50 15.65 -4.93
C LEU A 198 -4.01 14.38 -4.25
N THR A 199 -3.11 13.49 -3.82
CA THR A 199 -3.51 12.23 -3.18
C THR A 199 -4.29 12.44 -1.89
N SER A 200 -4.02 13.51 -1.12
CA SER A 200 -4.79 13.87 0.07
C SER A 200 -6.21 14.34 -0.25
N VAL A 201 -6.41 15.17 -1.30
CA VAL A 201 -7.77 15.55 -1.74
C VAL A 201 -8.55 14.34 -2.21
N TYR A 202 -7.91 13.49 -3.00
CA TYR A 202 -8.55 12.29 -3.55
C TYR A 202 -8.89 11.26 -2.46
N ALA A 203 -8.15 11.25 -1.35
CA ALA A 203 -8.47 10.48 -0.15
C ALA A 203 -9.44 11.22 0.80
N TYR A 204 -9.95 12.39 0.43
CA TYR A 204 -10.84 13.22 1.25
C TYR A 204 -10.24 13.68 2.59
N LEU A 205 -8.91 13.77 2.68
CA LEU A 205 -8.20 14.25 3.87
C LEU A 205 -8.10 15.77 3.95
N ILE A 206 -8.20 16.46 2.81
CA ILE A 206 -8.18 17.93 2.73
C ILE A 206 -9.21 18.40 1.71
N ASP A 207 -9.76 19.59 1.94
CA ASP A 207 -10.70 20.21 1.03
C ASP A 207 -10.07 20.60 -0.31
N VAL A 208 -10.91 20.59 -1.36
CA VAL A 208 -10.53 21.02 -2.72
C VAL A 208 -9.99 22.46 -2.73
N TYR A 209 -10.55 23.34 -1.90
CA TYR A 209 -10.09 24.73 -1.78
C TYR A 209 -8.69 24.83 -1.17
N ALA A 210 -8.45 24.12 -0.05
CA ALA A 210 -7.15 24.09 0.60
C ALA A 210 -6.08 23.52 -0.33
N ALA A 211 -6.43 22.50 -1.10
CA ALA A 211 -5.55 21.92 -2.10
C ALA A 211 -5.25 22.82 -3.29
N GLY A 212 -6.25 23.54 -3.80
CA GLY A 212 -6.04 24.55 -4.85
C GLY A 212 -5.04 25.62 -4.40
N ILE A 213 -5.18 26.11 -3.16
CA ILE A 213 -4.23 27.06 -2.56
C ILE A 213 -2.86 26.41 -2.38
N GLY A 214 -2.79 25.18 -1.86
CA GLY A 214 -1.54 24.45 -1.69
C GLY A 214 -0.78 24.24 -3.00
N LEU A 215 -1.47 23.83 -4.06
CA LEU A 215 -0.88 23.66 -5.40
C LEU A 215 -0.31 24.97 -5.91
N LEU A 216 -1.05 26.07 -5.76
CA LEU A 216 -0.57 27.40 -6.12
C LEU A 216 0.69 27.76 -5.34
N ILE A 217 0.74 27.55 -4.02
CA ILE A 217 1.93 27.87 -3.20
C ILE A 217 3.15 27.06 -3.66
N PHE A 218 2.98 25.80 -4.04
CA PHE A 218 4.09 24.97 -4.53
C PHE A 218 4.53 25.32 -5.95
N ILE A 219 3.60 25.72 -6.84
CA ILE A 219 3.86 25.92 -8.27
C ILE A 219 4.18 27.39 -8.61
N TRP A 220 3.71 28.38 -7.85
CA TRP A 220 3.81 29.80 -8.24
C TRP A 220 5.22 30.28 -8.59
N PRO A 221 6.32 29.86 -7.94
CA PRO A 221 7.65 30.35 -8.31
C PRO A 221 8.03 29.92 -9.74
N LEU A 222 7.57 28.74 -10.17
CA LEU A 222 7.78 28.25 -11.53
C LEU A 222 6.98 29.09 -12.54
N LEU A 223 5.75 29.48 -12.20
CA LEU A 223 4.91 30.30 -13.07
C LEU A 223 5.49 31.71 -13.28
N VAL A 224 6.23 32.23 -12.31
CA VAL A 224 6.88 33.54 -12.42
C VAL A 224 8.15 33.45 -13.27
N LEU A 225 8.95 32.38 -13.08
CA LEU A 225 10.20 32.18 -13.82
C LEU A 225 9.97 31.89 -15.32
N ASP A 226 8.98 31.07 -15.67
CA ASP A 226 8.67 30.75 -17.07
C ASP A 226 8.20 31.99 -17.87
N VAL A 227 7.76 33.07 -17.20
CA VAL A 227 7.37 34.34 -17.84
C VAL A 227 8.60 35.21 -18.17
N GLU A 228 9.72 35.05 -17.47
CA GLU A 228 10.92 35.87 -17.66
C GLU A 228 11.85 35.35 -18.77
N ASP A 229 11.87 34.04 -19.05
CA ASP A 229 12.79 33.39 -20.01
C ASP A 229 12.23 33.21 -21.45
N GLY A 230 11.12 33.87 -21.81
CA GLY A 230 10.84 34.34 -23.17
C GLY A 230 10.61 33.33 -24.32
N GLU A 231 10.57 32.02 -24.11
CA GLU A 231 10.14 31.05 -25.14
C GLU A 231 8.96 30.21 -24.63
N GLU A 232 7.75 30.73 -24.85
CA GLU A 232 6.50 30.01 -24.57
C GLU A 232 6.41 28.80 -25.53
N GLN A 233 6.89 27.63 -25.09
CA GLN A 233 6.75 26.40 -25.86
C GLN A 233 5.27 26.12 -26.08
N THR A 234 4.85 26.10 -27.34
CA THR A 234 3.46 25.81 -27.70
C THR A 234 3.09 24.39 -27.28
N LEU A 235 1.82 24.13 -26.93
CA LEU A 235 1.34 22.78 -26.61
C LEU A 235 1.69 21.76 -27.70
N LYS A 236 1.70 22.19 -28.96
CA LYS A 236 2.10 21.38 -30.11
C LYS A 236 3.57 20.97 -30.05
N GLU A 237 4.46 21.86 -29.64
CA GLU A 237 5.88 21.57 -29.47
C GLU A 237 6.09 20.57 -28.34
N ARG A 238 5.46 20.78 -27.17
CA ARG A 238 5.53 19.83 -26.04
C ARG A 238 5.01 18.43 -26.40
N ILE A 239 3.90 18.34 -27.14
CA ILE A 239 3.38 17.05 -27.62
C ILE A 239 4.34 16.43 -28.65
N SER A 240 4.98 17.24 -29.50
CA SER A 240 5.96 16.75 -30.46
C SER A 240 7.20 16.17 -29.78
N GLU A 241 7.58 16.66 -28.59
CA GLU A 241 8.70 16.11 -27.81
C GLU A 241 8.43 14.67 -27.34
N LEU A 242 7.17 14.29 -27.13
CA LEU A 242 6.79 12.90 -26.82
C LEU A 242 7.05 11.93 -27.98
N SER A 243 7.23 12.45 -29.20
CA SER A 243 7.61 11.66 -30.37
C SER A 243 9.14 11.50 -30.53
N ILE A 244 9.93 12.09 -29.64
CA ILE A 244 11.40 12.02 -29.67
C ILE A 244 11.86 10.83 -28.82
N ARG A 245 12.68 9.92 -29.39
CA ARG A 245 13.17 8.73 -28.67
C ARG A 245 13.85 9.04 -27.35
N LYS A 246 14.69 10.09 -27.31
CA LYS A 246 15.43 10.48 -26.10
C LYS A 246 14.47 10.79 -24.95
N THR A 247 13.38 11.51 -25.24
CA THR A 247 12.34 11.87 -24.27
C THR A 247 11.55 10.64 -23.85
N GLN A 248 11.14 9.79 -24.80
CA GLN A 248 10.41 8.54 -24.52
C GLN A 248 11.17 7.61 -23.56
N ILE A 249 12.46 7.36 -23.83
CA ILE A 249 13.30 6.51 -22.98
C ILE A 249 13.49 7.17 -21.60
N ARG A 250 13.74 8.48 -21.56
CA ARG A 250 13.89 9.23 -20.31
C ARG A 250 12.64 9.06 -19.44
N LEU A 251 11.47 9.37 -19.97
CA LEU A 251 10.19 9.24 -19.26
C LEU A 251 9.97 7.80 -18.77
N SER A 252 10.24 6.81 -19.63
CA SER A 252 10.06 5.40 -19.27
C SER A 252 10.96 4.95 -18.13
N LEU A 253 12.18 5.49 -18.03
CA LEU A 253 13.13 5.19 -16.94
C LEU A 253 12.75 5.88 -15.62
N PHE A 254 12.13 7.06 -15.68
CA PHE A 254 11.68 7.79 -14.49
C PHE A 254 10.31 7.32 -13.97
N ALA A 255 9.47 6.77 -14.84
CA ALA A 255 8.10 6.37 -14.50
C ALA A 255 7.99 5.45 -13.28
N PRO A 256 8.83 4.39 -13.09
CA PRO A 256 8.72 3.53 -11.91
C PRO A 256 8.92 4.28 -10.59
N ILE A 257 9.78 5.31 -10.57
CA ILE A 257 10.06 6.09 -9.36
C ILE A 257 8.93 7.08 -9.11
N VAL A 258 8.54 7.87 -10.12
CA VAL A 258 7.53 8.92 -9.95
C VAL A 258 6.14 8.33 -9.75
N ILE A 259 5.73 7.41 -10.62
CA ILE A 259 4.41 6.78 -10.57
C ILE A 259 4.32 5.79 -9.40
N GLY A 260 5.38 5.01 -9.16
CA GLY A 260 5.43 4.14 -7.98
C GLY A 260 5.37 4.94 -6.68
N GLY A 261 6.13 6.03 -6.58
CA GLY A 261 6.06 6.95 -5.44
C GLY A 261 4.66 7.54 -5.25
N THR A 262 4.02 7.99 -6.34
CA THR A 262 2.65 8.49 -6.34
C THR A 262 1.65 7.43 -5.88
N PHE A 263 1.78 6.19 -6.36
CA PHE A 263 0.92 5.08 -5.96
C PHE A 263 1.09 4.76 -4.48
N PHE A 264 2.33 4.70 -3.97
CA PHE A 264 2.57 4.51 -2.54
C PHE A 264 2.01 5.65 -1.69
N THR A 265 2.16 6.90 -2.11
CA THR A 265 1.55 8.04 -1.40
C THR A 265 0.03 7.94 -1.43
N LEU A 266 -0.58 7.61 -2.56
CA LEU A 266 -2.02 7.38 -2.66
C LEU A 266 -2.50 6.26 -1.73
N THR A 267 -1.85 5.09 -1.75
CA THR A 267 -2.15 3.99 -0.82
C THR A 267 -2.07 4.49 0.61
N TRP A 268 -1.03 5.25 0.94
CA TRP A 268 -0.85 5.77 2.28
C TRP A 268 -1.94 6.76 2.67
N MET A 269 -2.30 7.72 1.81
CA MET A 269 -3.39 8.67 2.08
C MET A 269 -4.73 7.95 2.24
N LEU A 270 -5.02 6.95 1.39
CA LEU A 270 -6.22 6.14 1.54
C LEU A 270 -6.23 5.38 2.86
N LEU A 271 -5.10 4.78 3.28
CA LEU A 271 -5.01 4.12 4.59
C LEU A 271 -5.24 5.08 5.76
N VAL A 272 -4.82 6.34 5.64
CA VAL A 272 -5.08 7.39 6.65
C VAL A 272 -6.54 7.82 6.64
N ALA A 273 -7.20 7.89 5.49
CA ALA A 273 -8.62 8.21 5.39
C ALA A 273 -9.53 7.04 5.82
N SER A 274 -9.07 5.81 5.59
CA SER A 274 -9.85 4.58 5.75
C SER A 274 -9.72 4.00 7.16
N VAL A 275 -9.66 4.86 8.18
CA VAL A 275 -9.50 4.47 9.59
C VAL A 275 -10.66 3.59 10.05
N ASP A 276 -11.87 3.91 9.60
CA ASP A 276 -13.11 3.20 9.96
C ASP A 276 -13.45 2.01 9.03
N GLY A 277 -12.68 1.76 7.97
CA GLY A 277 -12.90 0.64 7.06
C GLY A 277 -12.09 0.79 5.76
N THR A 278 -11.64 -0.32 5.18
CA THR A 278 -10.73 -0.28 4.02
C THR A 278 -11.42 0.19 2.75
N SER A 279 -10.90 1.25 2.13
CA SER A 279 -11.42 1.77 0.85
C SER A 279 -10.77 1.06 -0.35
N LEU A 280 -10.88 -0.28 -0.41
CA LEU A 280 -10.23 -1.10 -1.45
C LEU A 280 -10.68 -0.70 -2.86
N ALA A 281 -11.98 -0.46 -3.04
CA ALA A 281 -12.55 0.00 -4.29
C ALA A 281 -11.91 1.31 -4.78
N MET A 282 -11.68 2.27 -3.87
CA MET A 282 -11.03 3.54 -4.19
C MET A 282 -9.55 3.35 -4.52
N HIS A 283 -8.86 2.43 -3.83
CA HIS A 283 -7.47 2.10 -4.13
C HIS A 283 -7.30 1.51 -5.54
N GLU A 284 -8.21 0.62 -5.93
CA GLU A 284 -8.21 -0.02 -7.24
C GLU A 284 -8.57 0.98 -8.36
N MET A 285 -9.64 1.75 -8.17
CA MET A 285 -10.11 2.74 -9.15
C MET A 285 -9.06 3.83 -9.39
N PHE A 286 -8.50 4.44 -8.34
CA PHE A 286 -7.50 5.49 -8.48
C PHE A 286 -6.10 4.94 -8.81
N GLY A 287 -5.84 3.69 -8.47
CA GLY A 287 -4.64 2.97 -8.88
C GLY A 287 -4.58 2.69 -10.37
N ALA A 288 -5.74 2.50 -11.03
CA ALA A 288 -5.81 2.12 -12.44
C ALA A 288 -5.07 3.10 -13.38
N PRO A 289 -5.29 4.43 -13.34
CA PRO A 289 -4.50 5.37 -14.15
C PRO A 289 -2.98 5.26 -13.94
N LEU A 290 -2.54 4.99 -12.71
CA LEU A 290 -1.11 4.85 -12.38
C LEU A 290 -0.53 3.53 -12.96
N ILE A 291 -1.30 2.44 -12.88
CA ILE A 291 -0.95 1.16 -13.51
C ILE A 291 -0.87 1.31 -15.03
N LEU A 292 -1.83 2.00 -15.65
CA LEU A 292 -1.85 2.32 -17.08
C LEU A 292 -0.59 3.08 -17.51
N LEU A 293 -0.15 4.07 -16.72
CA LEU A 293 1.07 4.83 -16.98
C LEU A 293 2.34 3.98 -16.86
N ILE A 294 2.45 3.13 -15.83
CA ILE A 294 3.59 2.22 -15.67
C ILE A 294 3.63 1.19 -16.82
N ALA A 295 2.49 0.60 -17.17
CA ALA A 295 2.40 -0.33 -18.30
C ALA A 295 2.79 0.34 -19.62
N SER A 296 2.34 1.57 -19.84
CA SER A 296 2.71 2.39 -21.01
C SER A 296 4.19 2.71 -21.05
N ALA A 297 4.80 3.03 -19.91
CA ALA A 297 6.24 3.27 -19.79
C ALA A 297 7.06 2.01 -20.10
N LEU A 298 6.65 0.87 -19.55
CA LEU A 298 7.29 -0.42 -19.82
C LEU A 298 7.17 -0.83 -21.29
N ALA A 299 5.99 -0.68 -21.88
CA ALA A 299 5.75 -0.91 -23.31
C ALA A 299 6.64 0.01 -24.16
N THR A 300 6.64 1.31 -23.88
CA THR A 300 7.46 2.31 -24.58
C THR A 300 8.95 1.97 -24.53
N TYR A 301 9.46 1.60 -23.36
CA TYR A 301 10.85 1.18 -23.20
C TYR A 301 11.17 -0.06 -24.03
N SER A 302 10.27 -1.04 -24.04
CA SER A 302 10.46 -2.30 -24.78
C SER A 302 10.41 -2.12 -26.29
N TRP A 303 9.74 -1.09 -26.79
CA TRP A 303 9.58 -0.78 -28.21
C TRP A 303 10.72 0.03 -28.82
N LYS A 304 11.73 0.43 -28.04
CA LYS A 304 12.83 1.31 -28.46
C LYS A 304 13.50 0.89 -29.78
N ASP A 305 13.61 -0.41 -30.03
CA ASP A 305 14.31 -0.99 -31.19
C ASP A 305 13.36 -1.52 -32.28
N THR A 306 12.03 -1.46 -32.09
CA THR A 306 11.08 -2.11 -33.01
C THR A 306 9.92 -1.28 -33.50
N VAL A 307 9.54 -0.23 -32.77
CA VAL A 307 8.49 0.69 -33.22
C VAL A 307 9.14 2.04 -33.52
N PRO A 308 8.87 2.66 -34.68
CA PRO A 308 9.32 4.02 -34.95
C PRO A 308 8.87 5.00 -33.85
N GLU A 309 9.76 5.89 -33.43
CA GLU A 309 9.51 6.84 -32.32
C GLU A 309 8.22 7.65 -32.51
N LYS A 310 7.91 8.06 -33.75
CA LYS A 310 6.69 8.81 -34.08
C LYS A 310 5.40 8.01 -33.91
N MET A 311 5.46 6.67 -33.98
CA MET A 311 4.27 5.82 -33.86
C MET A 311 3.92 5.50 -32.41
N VAL A 312 4.88 5.61 -31.48
CA VAL A 312 4.68 5.23 -30.07
C VAL A 312 3.49 5.96 -29.42
N PRO A 313 3.38 7.31 -29.49
CA PRO A 313 2.23 8.00 -28.89
C PRO A 313 0.89 7.57 -29.49
N PHE A 314 0.83 7.33 -30.81
CA PHE A 314 -0.38 6.87 -31.48
C PHE A 314 -0.78 5.45 -31.08
N LEU A 315 0.17 4.55 -30.87
CA LEU A 315 -0.12 3.21 -30.37
C LEU A 315 -0.65 3.24 -28.94
N LEU A 316 -0.02 4.01 -28.04
CA LEU A 316 -0.48 4.16 -26.67
C LEU A 316 -1.91 4.72 -26.63
N LEU A 317 -2.17 5.79 -27.40
CA LEU A 317 -3.51 6.36 -27.55
C LEU A 317 -4.49 5.33 -28.13
N GLY A 318 -4.07 4.57 -29.13
CA GLY A 318 -4.87 3.51 -29.74
C GLY A 318 -5.31 2.44 -28.73
N PHE A 319 -4.43 1.99 -27.84
CA PHE A 319 -4.78 1.01 -26.81
C PHE A 319 -5.75 1.58 -25.77
N ILE A 320 -5.60 2.85 -25.39
CA ILE A 320 -6.55 3.53 -24.50
C ILE A 320 -7.93 3.62 -25.17
N ILE A 321 -7.99 4.03 -26.44
CA ILE A 321 -9.24 4.12 -27.19
C ILE A 321 -9.89 2.72 -27.32
N ILE A 322 -9.11 1.68 -27.61
CA ILE A 322 -9.62 0.30 -27.66
C ILE A 322 -10.24 -0.08 -26.31
N GLY A 323 -9.55 0.19 -25.20
CA GLY A 323 -10.07 -0.10 -23.87
C GLY A 323 -11.39 0.62 -23.57
N ILE A 324 -11.48 1.91 -23.90
CA ILE A 324 -12.71 2.69 -23.73
C ILE A 324 -13.84 2.18 -24.64
N VAL A 325 -13.55 1.89 -25.91
CA VAL A 325 -14.55 1.37 -26.87
C VAL A 325 -15.09 0.02 -26.41
N VAL A 326 -14.21 -0.89 -26.02
CA VAL A 326 -14.62 -2.23 -25.59
C VAL A 326 -15.35 -2.19 -24.24
N GLY A 327 -14.84 -1.42 -23.28
CA GLY A 327 -15.43 -1.33 -21.94
C GLY A 327 -16.73 -0.54 -21.89
N VAL A 328 -16.74 0.68 -22.44
CA VAL A 328 -17.88 1.61 -22.28
C VAL A 328 -18.91 1.47 -23.39
N PHE A 329 -18.48 1.28 -24.64
CA PHE A 329 -19.41 1.30 -25.79
C PHE A 329 -19.93 -0.08 -26.17
N LEU A 330 -19.08 -1.10 -26.10
CA LEU A 330 -19.47 -2.48 -26.42
C LEU A 330 -19.96 -3.26 -25.20
N ASP A 331 -19.62 -2.80 -23.99
CA ASP A 331 -19.98 -3.42 -22.70
C ASP A 331 -19.75 -4.94 -22.71
N ILE A 332 -18.58 -5.37 -23.22
CA ILE A 332 -18.29 -6.80 -23.33
C ILE A 332 -18.08 -7.36 -21.91
N PRO A 333 -18.93 -8.31 -21.45
CA PRO A 333 -18.81 -8.85 -20.11
C PRO A 333 -17.49 -9.63 -19.98
N ILE A 334 -16.78 -9.36 -18.89
CA ILE A 334 -15.62 -10.15 -18.44
C ILE A 334 -16.08 -11.01 -17.25
N VAL A 335 -15.35 -12.09 -16.98
CA VAL A 335 -15.50 -12.90 -15.75
C VAL A 335 -15.47 -12.06 -14.47
N GLY A 336 -16.05 -12.61 -13.40
CA GLY A 336 -16.22 -11.91 -12.13
C GLY A 336 -17.34 -10.86 -12.19
N ASP A 337 -17.26 -9.89 -11.29
CA ASP A 337 -18.29 -8.88 -11.04
C ASP A 337 -18.13 -7.68 -11.97
N SER A 338 -17.90 -7.93 -13.26
CA SER A 338 -17.60 -6.88 -14.25
C SER A 338 -18.70 -5.82 -14.41
N SER A 339 -19.95 -6.20 -14.12
CA SER A 339 -21.11 -5.30 -14.16
C SER A 339 -21.36 -4.52 -12.87
N SER A 340 -20.64 -4.84 -11.78
CA SER A 340 -20.77 -4.11 -10.52
C SER A 340 -20.11 -2.73 -10.60
N GLN A 341 -20.59 -1.80 -9.77
CA GLN A 341 -20.21 -0.39 -9.80
C GLN A 341 -19.02 -0.12 -8.87
N PHE A 342 -18.01 0.62 -9.37
CA PHE A 342 -16.98 1.26 -8.54
C PHE A 342 -17.46 2.60 -7.98
N SER A 343 -18.29 3.31 -8.76
CA SER A 343 -18.92 4.58 -8.43
C SER A 343 -20.25 4.68 -9.19
N ASP A 344 -21.03 5.73 -8.91
CA ASP A 344 -22.32 5.99 -9.59
C ASP A 344 -22.25 5.98 -11.13
N THR A 345 -21.05 6.17 -11.69
CA THR A 345 -20.84 6.31 -13.14
C THR A 345 -19.88 5.30 -13.76
N ILE A 346 -19.09 4.56 -12.97
CA ILE A 346 -18.01 3.71 -13.50
C ILE A 346 -18.19 2.27 -13.00
N ASN A 347 -18.19 1.31 -13.92
CA ASN A 347 -18.27 -0.12 -13.62
C ASN A 347 -16.87 -0.77 -13.54
N ARG A 348 -16.77 -1.90 -12.85
CA ARG A 348 -15.52 -2.65 -12.72
C ARG A 348 -14.96 -3.14 -14.06
N GLY A 349 -15.83 -3.61 -14.94
CA GLY A 349 -15.49 -4.06 -16.29
C GLY A 349 -14.88 -2.96 -17.16
N GLU A 350 -15.35 -1.71 -17.03
CA GLU A 350 -14.82 -0.56 -17.76
C GLU A 350 -13.36 -0.28 -17.36
N VAL A 351 -13.07 -0.31 -16.05
CA VAL A 351 -11.71 -0.13 -15.52
C VAL A 351 -10.80 -1.29 -15.98
N ALA A 352 -11.28 -2.53 -15.92
CA ALA A 352 -10.54 -3.68 -16.40
C ALA A 352 -10.19 -3.57 -17.89
N TRP A 353 -11.17 -3.23 -18.74
CA TRP A 353 -10.96 -3.04 -20.18
C TRP A 353 -10.06 -1.86 -20.52
N LEU A 354 -10.02 -0.81 -19.69
CA LEU A 354 -9.05 0.27 -19.85
C LEU A 354 -7.60 -0.22 -19.65
N LEU A 355 -7.37 -1.13 -18.71
CA LEU A 355 -6.05 -1.61 -18.32
C LEU A 355 -5.53 -2.76 -19.19
N LEU A 356 -6.37 -3.75 -19.48
CA LEU A 356 -5.96 -5.02 -20.09
C LEU A 356 -5.24 -4.87 -21.44
N PRO A 357 -5.67 -4.02 -22.40
CA PRO A 357 -5.02 -3.94 -23.71
C PRO A 357 -3.53 -3.59 -23.64
N ILE A 358 -3.16 -2.59 -22.84
CA ILE A 358 -1.75 -2.20 -22.72
C ILE A 358 -0.95 -3.23 -21.93
N LEU A 359 -1.54 -3.82 -20.87
CA LEU A 359 -0.87 -4.80 -20.03
C LEU A 359 -0.52 -6.05 -20.84
N ILE A 360 -1.48 -6.53 -21.64
CA ILE A 360 -1.30 -7.71 -22.49
C ILE A 360 -0.24 -7.46 -23.57
N VAL A 361 -0.23 -6.29 -24.21
CA VAL A 361 0.73 -5.99 -25.29
C VAL A 361 2.15 -5.71 -24.74
N ALA A 362 2.26 -5.20 -23.53
CA ALA A 362 3.56 -4.98 -22.88
C ALA A 362 4.30 -6.30 -22.61
N ILE A 363 3.59 -7.39 -22.29
CA ILE A 363 4.16 -8.70 -21.95
C ILE A 363 5.09 -9.25 -23.06
N PRO A 364 4.61 -9.52 -24.31
CA PRO A 364 5.47 -10.08 -25.35
C PRO A 364 6.62 -9.13 -25.72
N SER A 365 6.39 -7.82 -25.60
CA SER A 365 7.39 -6.81 -25.92
C SER A 365 8.58 -6.85 -24.95
N ILE A 366 8.35 -7.06 -23.64
CA ILE A 366 9.41 -7.23 -22.64
C ILE A 366 10.03 -8.62 -22.70
N ILE A 367 9.24 -9.68 -22.92
CA ILE A 367 9.75 -11.05 -23.09
C ILE A 367 10.83 -11.07 -24.19
N ARG A 368 10.56 -10.43 -25.34
CA ARG A 368 11.53 -10.32 -26.43
C ARG A 368 12.85 -9.68 -25.97
N LEU A 369 12.76 -8.60 -25.18
CA LEU A 369 13.96 -7.90 -24.69
C LEU A 369 14.77 -8.77 -23.74
N ALA A 370 14.11 -9.51 -22.85
CA ALA A 370 14.76 -10.48 -21.98
C ALA A 370 15.46 -11.58 -22.79
N ILE A 371 14.78 -12.18 -23.78
CA ILE A 371 15.33 -13.23 -24.65
C ILE A 371 16.55 -12.74 -25.43
N ASP A 372 16.50 -11.56 -26.06
CA ASP A 372 17.63 -11.00 -26.80
C ASP A 372 18.86 -10.82 -25.89
N LEU A 373 18.66 -10.35 -24.65
CA LEU A 373 19.75 -10.20 -23.68
C LEU A 373 20.29 -11.56 -23.19
N TYR A 374 19.44 -12.57 -22.99
CA TYR A 374 19.90 -13.93 -22.70
C TYR A 374 20.74 -14.50 -23.84
N GLN A 375 20.30 -14.36 -25.10
CA GLN A 375 21.03 -14.83 -26.27
C GLN A 375 22.39 -14.12 -26.41
N ARG A 376 22.44 -12.80 -26.18
CA ARG A 376 23.69 -12.03 -26.19
C ARG A 376 24.62 -12.44 -25.06
N THR A 377 24.08 -12.83 -23.91
CA THR A 377 24.86 -13.35 -22.77
C THR A 377 25.40 -14.75 -23.07
N ALA A 378 24.62 -15.61 -23.73
CA ALA A 378 25.07 -16.94 -24.15
C ALA A 378 26.22 -16.88 -25.17
N LYS A 379 26.22 -15.88 -26.07
CA LYS A 379 27.30 -15.65 -27.06
C LYS A 379 28.58 -15.06 -26.44
N GLY A 380 28.55 -14.63 -25.18
CA GLY A 380 29.68 -14.08 -24.45
C GLY A 380 29.22 -13.68 -23.05
N TYR A 381 29.56 -14.50 -22.04
CA TYR A 381 29.03 -14.34 -20.69
C TYR A 381 29.48 -13.00 -20.09
N SER A 382 28.52 -12.10 -19.90
CA SER A 382 28.71 -10.85 -19.16
C SER A 382 27.72 -10.85 -17.99
N PRO A 383 28.20 -10.82 -16.73
CA PRO A 383 27.31 -10.82 -15.57
C PRO A 383 26.41 -9.57 -15.54
N ALA A 384 26.84 -8.46 -16.16
CA ALA A 384 26.01 -7.27 -16.30
C ALA A 384 24.84 -7.47 -17.26
N LYS A 385 25.07 -8.14 -18.41
CA LYS A 385 24.01 -8.45 -19.38
C LYS A 385 23.03 -9.49 -18.83
N MET A 386 23.53 -10.48 -18.10
CA MET A 386 22.69 -11.46 -17.40
C MET A 386 21.76 -10.78 -16.38
N ARG A 387 22.30 -9.88 -15.56
CA ARG A 387 21.49 -9.09 -14.60
C ARG A 387 20.41 -8.27 -15.29
N SER A 388 20.74 -7.64 -16.42
CA SER A 388 19.77 -6.90 -17.21
C SER A 388 18.68 -7.81 -17.79
N ALA A 389 19.04 -8.98 -18.32
CA ALA A 389 18.08 -9.97 -18.81
C ALA A 389 17.12 -10.41 -17.70
N LEU A 390 17.65 -10.77 -16.53
CA LEU A 390 16.87 -11.14 -15.35
C LEU A 390 15.98 -10.00 -14.86
N ALA A 391 16.44 -8.75 -14.89
CA ALA A 391 15.61 -7.60 -14.53
C ALA A 391 14.42 -7.43 -15.49
N HIS A 392 14.62 -7.65 -16.79
CA HIS A 392 13.50 -7.66 -17.75
C HIS A 392 12.56 -8.86 -17.54
N THR A 393 13.09 -10.04 -17.19
CA THR A 393 12.27 -11.20 -16.78
C THR A 393 11.43 -10.87 -15.54
N ALA A 394 11.97 -10.16 -14.55
CA ALA A 394 11.20 -9.69 -13.40
C ALA A 394 10.07 -8.74 -13.80
N HIS A 395 10.30 -7.82 -14.75
CA HIS A 395 9.24 -6.95 -15.28
C HIS A 395 8.13 -7.72 -16.02
N VAL A 396 8.45 -8.83 -16.69
CA VAL A 396 7.42 -9.74 -17.23
C VAL A 396 6.58 -10.33 -16.09
N GLY A 397 7.23 -10.77 -15.01
CA GLY A 397 6.54 -11.24 -13.81
C GLY A 397 5.60 -10.18 -13.21
N ILE A 398 6.04 -8.91 -13.15
CA ILE A 398 5.21 -7.78 -12.69
C ILE A 398 3.97 -7.60 -13.59
N LEU A 399 4.13 -7.62 -14.91
CA LEU A 399 2.99 -7.48 -15.83
C LEU A 399 1.99 -8.64 -15.71
N LEU A 400 2.48 -9.88 -15.59
CA LEU A 400 1.62 -11.05 -15.38
C LEU A 400 0.86 -10.95 -14.06
N LEU A 401 1.55 -10.52 -13.00
CA LEU A 401 0.94 -10.27 -11.70
C LEU A 401 -0.14 -9.20 -11.81
N LEU A 402 0.11 -8.08 -12.49
CA LEU A 402 -0.86 -7.00 -12.67
C LEU A 402 -2.09 -7.46 -13.48
N VAL A 403 -1.91 -8.27 -14.52
CA VAL A 403 -3.04 -8.88 -15.25
C VAL A 403 -3.85 -9.78 -14.30
N GLY A 404 -3.20 -10.67 -13.55
CA GLY A 404 -3.88 -11.49 -12.54
C GLY A 404 -4.57 -10.66 -11.46
N HIS A 405 -3.99 -9.52 -11.07
CA HIS A 405 -4.56 -8.61 -10.08
C HIS A 405 -5.85 -7.98 -10.58
N VAL A 406 -5.92 -7.57 -11.85
CA VAL A 406 -7.17 -7.07 -12.46
C VAL A 406 -8.29 -8.11 -12.33
N PHE A 407 -8.01 -9.39 -12.55
CA PHE A 407 -9.02 -10.44 -12.44
C PHE A 407 -9.37 -10.86 -10.99
N THR A 408 -8.43 -10.77 -10.06
CA THR A 408 -8.61 -11.26 -8.67
C THR A 408 -8.95 -10.16 -7.66
N THR A 409 -8.88 -8.89 -8.06
CA THR A 409 -9.19 -7.75 -7.18
C THR A 409 -10.13 -6.77 -7.85
N THR A 410 -9.73 -6.17 -8.98
CA THR A 410 -10.53 -5.15 -9.68
C THR A 410 -11.89 -5.68 -10.12
N LEU A 411 -11.96 -6.92 -10.60
CA LEU A 411 -13.19 -7.57 -11.08
C LEU A 411 -13.95 -8.33 -9.98
N ILE A 412 -13.63 -8.13 -8.71
CA ILE A 412 -14.32 -8.83 -7.61
C ILE A 412 -14.82 -7.81 -6.60
N ASP A 413 -16.14 -7.72 -6.47
CA ASP A 413 -16.81 -6.91 -5.47
C ASP A 413 -16.94 -7.64 -4.15
N ARG A 414 -16.02 -7.34 -3.24
CA ARG A 414 -16.00 -7.92 -1.89
C ARG A 414 -17.12 -7.42 -0.97
N THR A 415 -17.91 -6.45 -1.43
CA THR A 415 -19.03 -5.89 -0.68
C THR A 415 -20.37 -6.42 -1.17
N ASP A 416 -20.40 -7.12 -2.31
CA ASP A 416 -21.64 -7.66 -2.88
C ASP A 416 -22.15 -8.85 -2.04
N PRO A 417 -23.37 -8.77 -1.49
CA PRO A 417 -24.00 -9.89 -0.80
C PRO A 417 -24.21 -11.14 -1.67
N SER A 418 -24.13 -11.03 -3.00
CA SER A 418 -24.27 -12.17 -3.92
C SER A 418 -23.24 -13.27 -3.67
N HIS A 419 -22.06 -12.93 -3.16
CA HIS A 419 -21.00 -13.87 -2.76
C HIS A 419 -21.30 -14.63 -1.46
N GLN A 420 -22.38 -14.27 -0.74
CA GLN A 420 -22.78 -14.94 0.49
C GLN A 420 -23.77 -16.06 0.20
N VAL A 421 -23.40 -17.28 0.59
CA VAL A 421 -24.23 -18.48 0.47
C VAL A 421 -24.51 -19.05 1.84
N VAL A 422 -25.77 -19.44 2.08
CA VAL A 422 -26.18 -20.17 3.28
C VAL A 422 -26.41 -21.62 2.89
N LEU A 423 -25.63 -22.51 3.46
CA LEU A 423 -25.76 -23.95 3.27
C LEU A 423 -26.51 -24.56 4.45
N VAL A 424 -27.50 -25.40 4.17
CA VAL A 424 -28.16 -26.25 5.16
C VAL A 424 -27.52 -27.63 5.11
N GLN A 425 -27.33 -28.27 6.25
CA GLN A 425 -26.65 -29.56 6.35
C GLN A 425 -27.33 -30.61 5.47
N GLY A 426 -26.51 -31.31 4.67
CA GLY A 426 -26.95 -32.33 3.73
C GLY A 426 -27.74 -31.81 2.51
N GLN A 427 -27.95 -30.49 2.38
CA GLN A 427 -28.60 -29.90 1.22
C GLN A 427 -27.57 -29.35 0.24
N GLN A 428 -27.79 -29.66 -1.04
CA GLN A 428 -26.94 -29.17 -2.13
C GLN A 428 -27.47 -27.83 -2.64
N VAL A 429 -26.61 -26.81 -2.66
CA VAL A 429 -26.93 -25.45 -3.11
C VAL A 429 -26.06 -25.09 -4.30
N SER A 430 -26.66 -24.53 -5.36
CA SER A 430 -25.92 -24.05 -6.53
C SER A 430 -25.42 -22.63 -6.32
N HIS A 431 -24.14 -22.40 -6.60
CA HIS A 431 -23.50 -21.09 -6.50
C HIS A 431 -22.34 -20.99 -7.50
N GLU A 432 -22.35 -19.99 -8.38
CA GLU A 432 -21.26 -19.68 -9.34
C GLU A 432 -20.71 -20.89 -10.12
N GLY A 433 -21.61 -21.75 -10.62
CA GLY A 433 -21.24 -22.95 -11.40
C GLY A 433 -20.76 -24.15 -10.58
N TYR A 434 -20.82 -24.06 -9.25
CA TYR A 434 -20.58 -25.16 -8.32
C TYR A 434 -21.86 -25.59 -7.61
N LEU A 435 -21.87 -26.83 -7.16
CA LEU A 435 -22.88 -27.38 -6.27
C LEU A 435 -22.20 -27.67 -4.93
N LEU A 436 -22.57 -26.92 -3.90
CA LEU A 436 -21.96 -26.96 -2.58
C LEU A 436 -22.85 -27.72 -1.61
N THR A 437 -22.27 -28.60 -0.81
CA THR A 437 -22.98 -29.34 0.23
C THR A 437 -22.25 -29.19 1.56
N PHE A 438 -22.96 -28.73 2.59
CA PHE A 438 -22.44 -28.72 3.96
C PHE A 438 -22.65 -30.11 4.59
N ASP A 439 -21.56 -30.78 4.96
CA ASP A 439 -21.57 -32.14 5.51
C ASP A 439 -21.69 -32.12 7.05
N GLU A 440 -20.66 -31.63 7.73
CA GLU A 440 -20.59 -31.61 9.19
C GLU A 440 -19.65 -30.51 9.72
N TRP A 441 -19.79 -30.19 11.01
CA TRP A 441 -18.85 -29.33 11.73
C TRP A 441 -17.62 -30.11 12.16
N THR A 442 -16.44 -29.55 11.91
CA THR A 442 -15.16 -30.00 12.47
C THR A 442 -14.85 -29.19 13.71
N VAL A 443 -14.72 -29.84 14.87
CA VAL A 443 -14.30 -29.21 16.13
C VAL A 443 -12.98 -29.82 16.55
N LEU A 444 -11.93 -29.01 16.68
CA LEU A 444 -10.62 -29.44 17.16
C LEU A 444 -10.22 -28.66 18.40
N SER A 445 -9.69 -29.38 19.38
CA SER A 445 -9.13 -28.84 20.62
C SER A 445 -7.59 -28.80 20.56
N PRO A 446 -6.91 -28.02 21.41
CA PRO A 446 -5.44 -27.94 21.43
C PRO A 446 -4.74 -29.28 21.71
N ASP A 447 -5.43 -30.20 22.39
CA ASP A 447 -4.94 -31.54 22.70
C ASP A 447 -5.00 -32.49 21.48
N ASP A 448 -5.74 -32.12 20.42
CA ASP A 448 -5.85 -32.93 19.22
C ASP A 448 -4.57 -32.84 18.38
N ALA A 449 -4.09 -34.00 17.91
CA ALA A 449 -2.92 -34.05 17.04
C ALA A 449 -3.14 -33.29 15.73
N GLU A 450 -4.37 -33.35 15.18
CA GLU A 450 -4.75 -32.65 13.96
C GLU A 450 -4.68 -31.12 14.13
N PHE A 451 -5.08 -30.60 15.30
CA PHE A 451 -4.97 -29.16 15.59
C PHE A 451 -3.51 -28.71 15.55
N ASN A 452 -2.61 -29.45 16.21
CA ASN A 452 -1.18 -29.12 16.28
C ASN A 452 -0.44 -29.26 14.95
N GLU A 453 -0.95 -30.07 14.01
CA GLU A 453 -0.41 -30.18 12.66
C GLU A 453 -0.83 -28.98 11.78
N ARG A 454 -2.10 -28.55 11.91
CA ARG A 454 -2.69 -27.50 11.08
C ARG A 454 -2.41 -26.09 11.59
N PHE A 455 -2.35 -25.90 12.91
CA PHE A 455 -2.31 -24.59 13.55
C PHE A 455 -1.18 -24.52 14.58
N SER A 456 -0.49 -23.38 14.59
CA SER A 456 0.57 -23.08 15.56
C SER A 456 0.14 -22.12 16.67
N VAL A 457 -1.08 -21.61 16.57
CA VAL A 457 -1.68 -20.60 17.46
C VAL A 457 -3.17 -20.86 17.61
N GLY A 458 -3.76 -20.43 18.73
CA GLY A 458 -5.18 -20.58 19.02
C GLY A 458 -5.45 -21.65 20.08
N ASP A 459 -6.64 -21.56 20.66
CA ASP A 459 -7.13 -22.43 21.75
C ASP A 459 -8.15 -23.46 21.24
N GLY A 460 -8.36 -23.53 19.93
CA GLY A 460 -9.26 -24.49 19.29
C GLY A 460 -9.66 -24.04 17.89
N PHE A 461 -10.23 -24.94 17.10
CA PHE A 461 -10.71 -24.68 15.75
C PHE A 461 -12.15 -25.17 15.58
N LEU A 462 -12.98 -24.34 14.94
CA LEU A 462 -14.33 -24.70 14.52
C LEU A 462 -14.45 -24.44 13.02
N GLY A 463 -14.55 -25.50 12.23
CA GLY A 463 -14.66 -25.45 10.77
C GLY A 463 -15.90 -26.16 10.24
N ALA A 464 -16.32 -25.81 9.02
CA ALA A 464 -17.40 -26.48 8.33
C ALA A 464 -16.84 -27.27 7.15
N LYS A 465 -17.09 -28.57 7.12
CA LYS A 465 -16.70 -29.44 6.00
C LYS A 465 -17.70 -29.27 4.87
N ILE A 466 -17.20 -28.83 3.72
CA ILE A 466 -18.00 -28.50 2.54
C ILE A 466 -17.48 -29.29 1.35
N ASP A 467 -18.36 -30.10 0.77
CA ASP A 467 -18.09 -30.83 -0.46
C ASP A 467 -18.46 -29.99 -1.67
N ILE A 468 -17.55 -29.93 -2.64
CA ILE A 468 -17.69 -29.13 -3.86
C ILE A 468 -17.89 -30.10 -5.03
N TYR A 469 -19.04 -29.97 -5.69
CA TYR A 469 -19.37 -30.75 -6.88
C TYR A 469 -19.43 -29.83 -8.11
N ASN A 470 -19.14 -30.39 -9.28
CA ASN A 470 -19.43 -29.72 -10.55
C ASN A 470 -20.93 -29.77 -10.87
N GLU A 471 -21.38 -29.04 -11.89
CA GLU A 471 -22.77 -29.05 -12.35
C GLU A 471 -23.26 -30.45 -12.80
N GLN A 472 -22.34 -31.37 -13.10
CA GLN A 472 -22.65 -32.75 -13.47
C GLN A 472 -22.74 -33.70 -12.25
N GLY A 473 -22.59 -33.18 -11.02
CA GLY A 473 -22.69 -33.94 -9.77
C GLY A 473 -21.45 -34.76 -9.40
N ILE A 474 -20.30 -34.50 -10.03
CA ILE A 474 -19.02 -35.15 -9.71
C ILE A 474 -18.34 -34.34 -8.60
N LEU A 475 -17.92 -35.03 -7.53
CA LEU A 475 -17.15 -34.44 -6.44
C LEU A 475 -15.78 -33.97 -6.98
N LEU A 476 -15.50 -32.69 -6.84
CA LEU A 476 -14.25 -32.05 -7.26
C LEU A 476 -13.24 -32.06 -6.11
N ASP A 477 -13.67 -31.60 -4.92
CA ASP A 477 -12.83 -31.47 -3.75
C ASP A 477 -13.68 -31.27 -2.48
N THR A 478 -13.05 -31.35 -1.31
CA THR A 478 -13.66 -31.06 -0.01
C THR A 478 -12.82 -30.00 0.71
N VAL A 479 -13.46 -28.93 1.15
CA VAL A 479 -12.82 -27.82 1.88
C VAL A 479 -13.34 -27.73 3.31
N ASN A 480 -12.53 -27.19 4.22
CA ASN A 480 -12.84 -27.02 5.63
C ASN A 480 -12.49 -25.59 6.14
N PRO A 481 -13.16 -24.54 5.63
CA PRO A 481 -13.06 -23.18 6.16
C PRO A 481 -13.62 -23.12 7.58
N GLY A 482 -13.13 -22.17 8.38
CA GLY A 482 -13.51 -22.13 9.79
C GLY A 482 -13.09 -20.90 10.54
N MET A 483 -12.93 -21.06 11.85
CA MET A 483 -12.38 -20.06 12.74
C MET A 483 -11.51 -20.69 13.84
N LEU A 484 -10.42 -19.99 14.17
CA LEU A 484 -9.61 -20.23 15.35
C LEU A 484 -10.21 -19.50 16.56
N ARG A 485 -10.28 -20.21 17.68
CA ARG A 485 -10.69 -19.69 18.99
C ARG A 485 -9.48 -19.19 19.78
N PHE A 486 -9.70 -18.21 20.65
CA PHE A 486 -8.65 -17.59 21.47
C PHE A 486 -9.16 -17.32 22.90
N ASP A 487 -9.85 -18.31 23.45
CA ASP A 487 -10.61 -18.24 24.71
C ASP A 487 -9.72 -17.91 25.92
N SER A 488 -8.46 -18.38 25.94
CA SER A 488 -7.51 -18.17 27.05
C SER A 488 -7.00 -16.72 27.12
N SER A 489 -6.93 -16.05 25.97
CA SER A 489 -6.40 -14.69 25.84
C SER A 489 -7.48 -13.61 25.86
N ASN A 490 -8.75 -14.00 26.04
CA ASN A 490 -9.92 -13.14 25.92
C ASN A 490 -9.90 -12.33 24.60
N SER A 491 -9.40 -12.97 23.53
CA SER A 491 -9.28 -12.39 22.20
C SER A 491 -10.38 -12.94 21.31
N PHE A 492 -10.74 -12.16 20.29
CA PHE A 492 -11.77 -12.56 19.34
C PHE A 492 -11.33 -13.75 18.48
N PRO A 493 -12.30 -14.59 18.07
CA PRO A 493 -12.06 -15.64 17.10
C PRO A 493 -11.62 -15.06 15.75
N ARG A 494 -10.78 -15.80 15.02
CA ARG A 494 -10.24 -15.40 13.71
C ARG A 494 -10.70 -16.35 12.64
N SER A 495 -11.17 -15.83 11.50
CA SER A 495 -11.53 -16.69 10.37
C SER A 495 -10.29 -17.33 9.77
N GLU A 496 -10.38 -18.64 9.53
CA GLU A 496 -9.45 -19.41 8.72
C GLU A 496 -10.08 -19.72 7.38
N VAL A 497 -9.30 -19.48 6.35
CA VAL A 497 -9.74 -19.58 4.96
C VAL A 497 -9.30 -20.90 4.39
N ASP A 498 -10.19 -21.53 3.62
CA ASP A 498 -9.81 -22.67 2.79
C ASP A 498 -10.14 -22.41 1.32
N ARG A 499 -9.48 -23.14 0.41
CA ARG A 499 -9.61 -22.90 -1.03
C ARG A 499 -9.64 -24.18 -1.85
N TYR A 500 -10.42 -24.12 -2.91
CA TYR A 500 -10.39 -25.08 -4.00
C TYR A 500 -9.62 -24.49 -5.19
N THR A 501 -8.66 -25.26 -5.74
CA THR A 501 -7.84 -24.80 -6.87
C THR A 501 -8.31 -25.44 -8.17
N SER A 502 -8.70 -24.61 -9.14
CA SER A 502 -9.10 -25.03 -10.49
C SER A 502 -8.07 -24.60 -11.55
N LEU A 503 -8.30 -24.94 -12.82
CA LEU A 503 -7.43 -24.49 -13.93
C LEU A 503 -7.56 -22.99 -14.22
N THR A 504 -8.74 -22.40 -14.00
CA THR A 504 -9.04 -20.99 -14.32
C THR A 504 -8.71 -20.05 -13.16
N GLY A 505 -8.63 -20.57 -11.94
CA GLY A 505 -8.29 -19.81 -10.74
C GLY A 505 -8.61 -20.54 -9.45
N ASP A 506 -8.54 -19.82 -8.34
CA ASP A 506 -8.81 -20.34 -7.00
C ASP A 506 -10.22 -19.91 -6.59
N THR A 507 -10.98 -20.80 -5.96
CA THR A 507 -12.24 -20.47 -5.29
C THR A 507 -12.02 -20.51 -3.79
N VAL A 508 -12.31 -19.42 -3.12
CA VAL A 508 -11.95 -19.20 -1.72
C VAL A 508 -13.20 -19.17 -0.85
N PHE A 509 -13.19 -19.91 0.24
CA PHE A 509 -14.31 -20.04 1.19
C PHE A 509 -13.92 -19.39 2.51
N ILE A 510 -14.74 -18.44 2.97
CA ILE A 510 -14.42 -17.59 4.12
C ILE A 510 -15.63 -17.52 5.05
N PHE A 511 -15.38 -17.56 6.36
CA PHE A 511 -16.36 -17.12 7.34
C PHE A 511 -16.26 -15.61 7.45
N ASP A 512 -17.32 -14.90 7.05
CA ASP A 512 -17.36 -13.46 7.25
C ASP A 512 -17.29 -13.12 8.74
N TRP A 513 -16.93 -11.86 9.02
CA TRP A 513 -16.80 -11.36 10.38
C TRP A 513 -18.00 -11.67 11.28
N SER A 514 -19.22 -11.45 10.77
CA SER A 514 -20.43 -11.65 11.56
C SER A 514 -20.73 -13.13 11.79
N GLN A 515 -20.33 -14.01 10.86
CA GLN A 515 -20.41 -15.46 11.03
C GLN A 515 -19.39 -15.94 12.07
N THR A 516 -18.14 -15.50 11.99
CA THR A 516 -17.09 -15.82 12.97
C THR A 516 -17.47 -15.37 14.38
N GLN A 517 -18.09 -14.19 14.51
CA GLN A 517 -18.59 -13.70 15.80
C GLN A 517 -19.79 -14.50 16.32
N ALA A 518 -20.77 -14.79 15.44
CA ALA A 518 -21.93 -15.59 15.82
C ALA A 518 -21.52 -16.99 16.31
N LEU A 519 -20.59 -17.62 15.59
CA LEU A 519 -20.05 -18.93 15.94
C LEU A 519 -19.17 -18.88 17.20
N GLY A 520 -18.35 -17.84 17.39
CA GLY A 520 -17.56 -17.67 18.61
C GLY A 520 -18.43 -17.53 19.86
N ASN A 521 -19.47 -16.70 19.79
CA ASN A 521 -20.43 -16.55 20.88
C ASN A 521 -21.20 -17.84 21.15
N ALA A 522 -21.56 -18.58 20.10
CA ALA A 522 -22.21 -19.88 20.23
C ALA A 522 -21.27 -20.96 20.80
N SER A 523 -19.99 -20.96 20.42
CA SER A 523 -18.99 -21.92 20.91
C SER A 523 -18.61 -21.72 22.36
N GLY A 524 -18.71 -20.49 22.89
CA GLY A 524 -18.57 -20.22 24.32
C GLY A 524 -19.70 -20.82 25.18
N ILE A 525 -20.83 -21.16 24.55
CA ILE A 525 -21.99 -21.83 25.19
C ILE A 525 -21.94 -23.35 24.97
N MET A 526 -21.21 -23.83 23.94
CA MET A 526 -21.05 -25.25 23.63
C MET A 526 -20.32 -26.07 24.72
N ASP A 527 -19.54 -25.42 25.58
CA ASP A 527 -18.80 -26.08 26.68
C ASP A 527 -19.69 -26.42 27.89
N SER A 528 -21.00 -26.14 27.83
CA SER A 528 -21.98 -26.50 28.86
C SER A 528 -23.03 -27.49 28.35
N ASP A 529 -22.76 -28.79 28.52
CA ASP A 529 -23.74 -29.86 28.79
C ASP A 529 -24.90 -30.10 27.80
N SER A 530 -24.80 -29.73 26.52
CA SER A 530 -25.77 -30.15 25.50
C SER A 530 -25.13 -30.63 24.20
N ASP A 531 -25.17 -31.95 23.97
CA ASP A 531 -24.76 -32.69 22.76
C ASP A 531 -25.55 -32.34 21.48
N ASP A 532 -26.33 -31.26 21.47
CA ASP A 532 -27.22 -30.93 20.35
C ASP A 532 -27.26 -29.42 20.15
N VAL A 533 -26.23 -28.87 19.52
CA VAL A 533 -26.30 -27.49 19.00
C VAL A 533 -26.80 -27.56 17.57
N GLY A 534 -28.06 -27.13 17.39
CA GLY A 534 -28.76 -26.97 16.12
C GLY A 534 -28.14 -25.91 15.20
N LEU A 535 -26.88 -26.08 14.83
CA LEU A 535 -26.25 -25.41 13.70
C LEU A 535 -26.44 -26.28 12.46
N ASP A 536 -27.68 -26.44 12.03
CA ASP A 536 -28.05 -27.09 10.76
C ASP A 536 -27.63 -26.25 9.55
N ARG A 537 -27.03 -25.06 9.77
CA ARG A 537 -26.69 -24.11 8.73
C ARG A 537 -25.33 -23.47 8.96
N VAL A 538 -24.64 -23.21 7.84
CA VAL A 538 -23.43 -22.39 7.80
C VAL A 538 -23.60 -21.30 6.74
N ARG A 539 -23.24 -20.06 7.08
CA ARG A 539 -23.10 -18.98 6.10
C ARG A 539 -21.64 -18.86 5.69
N LEU A 540 -21.40 -18.82 4.39
CA LEU A 540 -20.09 -18.74 3.78
C LEU A 540 -20.06 -17.55 2.84
N THR A 541 -18.92 -16.88 2.75
CA THR A 541 -18.62 -16.01 1.62
C THR A 541 -17.69 -16.76 0.68
N VAL A 542 -18.09 -16.89 -0.59
CA VAL A 542 -17.37 -17.64 -1.61
C VAL A 542 -16.92 -16.69 -2.70
N TYR A 543 -15.61 -16.61 -2.94
CA TYR A 543 -15.05 -15.77 -3.99
C TYR A 543 -14.41 -16.62 -5.08
N HIS A 544 -14.79 -16.39 -6.34
CA HIS A 544 -14.12 -16.99 -7.48
C HIS A 544 -13.01 -16.08 -8.03
N LEU A 545 -11.76 -16.37 -7.67
CA LEU A 545 -10.58 -15.59 -8.03
C LEU A 545 -10.02 -16.04 -9.39
N SER A 546 -10.73 -15.70 -10.47
CA SER A 546 -10.25 -15.95 -11.83
C SER A 546 -8.86 -15.34 -12.05
N GLY A 547 -7.93 -16.09 -12.65
CA GLY A 547 -6.58 -15.59 -12.92
C GLY A 547 -5.62 -15.54 -11.72
N SER A 548 -5.98 -16.14 -10.57
CA SER A 548 -5.07 -16.32 -9.40
C SER A 548 -3.70 -16.89 -9.79
N HIS A 549 -3.67 -17.84 -10.73
CA HIS A 549 -2.44 -18.46 -11.23
C HIS A 549 -1.48 -17.47 -11.88
N LEU A 550 -1.99 -16.41 -12.52
CA LEU A 550 -1.15 -15.36 -13.11
C LEU A 550 -0.45 -14.54 -12.02
N VAL A 551 -1.12 -14.32 -10.89
CA VAL A 551 -0.54 -13.66 -9.71
C VAL A 551 0.60 -14.51 -9.15
N TRP A 552 0.36 -15.80 -8.93
CA TRP A 552 1.37 -16.74 -8.42
C TRP A 552 2.55 -16.92 -9.39
N ALA A 553 2.28 -17.08 -10.68
CA ALA A 553 3.31 -17.17 -11.71
C ALA A 553 4.14 -15.89 -11.77
N GLY A 554 3.50 -14.72 -11.69
CA GLY A 554 4.16 -13.43 -11.63
C GLY A 554 5.12 -13.31 -10.44
N TRP A 555 4.64 -13.65 -9.23
CA TRP A 555 5.47 -13.69 -8.03
C TRP A 555 6.65 -14.63 -8.15
N LEU A 556 6.43 -15.85 -8.63
CA LEU A 556 7.48 -16.85 -8.82
C LEU A 556 8.57 -16.32 -9.77
N ILE A 557 8.17 -15.72 -10.89
CA ILE A 557 9.09 -15.13 -11.87
C ILE A 557 9.91 -13.99 -11.24
N ILE A 558 9.27 -13.10 -10.48
CA ILE A 558 9.95 -11.98 -9.80
C ILE A 558 10.97 -12.52 -8.79
N ILE A 559 10.57 -13.48 -7.95
CA ILE A 559 11.42 -14.06 -6.91
C ILE A 559 12.63 -14.74 -7.55
N LEU A 560 12.41 -15.63 -8.53
CA LEU A 560 13.48 -16.35 -9.22
C LEU A 560 14.43 -15.38 -9.94
N SER A 561 13.89 -14.34 -10.59
CA SER A 561 14.69 -13.33 -11.28
C SER A 561 15.54 -12.52 -10.30
N THR A 562 14.96 -12.08 -9.19
CA THR A 562 15.66 -11.32 -8.14
C THR A 562 16.74 -12.17 -7.46
N ILE A 563 16.46 -13.44 -7.17
CA ILE A 563 17.46 -14.39 -6.67
C ILE A 563 18.58 -14.55 -7.70
N GLY A 564 18.25 -14.70 -8.98
CA GLY A 564 19.25 -14.76 -10.05
C GLY A 564 20.13 -13.50 -10.12
N ILE A 565 19.54 -12.32 -9.96
CA ILE A 565 20.28 -11.04 -9.91
C ILE A 565 21.21 -11.03 -8.68
N ALA A 566 20.73 -11.44 -7.52
CA ALA A 566 21.53 -11.52 -6.30
C ALA A 566 22.74 -12.45 -6.50
N VAL A 567 22.52 -13.68 -7.00
CA VAL A 567 23.58 -14.66 -7.26
C VAL A 567 24.62 -14.12 -8.26
N THR A 568 24.16 -13.51 -9.35
CA THR A 568 25.07 -12.95 -10.38
C THR A 568 25.80 -11.68 -9.93
N SER A 569 25.32 -11.00 -8.88
CA SER A 569 25.96 -9.83 -8.29
C SER A 569 27.10 -10.16 -7.32
N ILE A 570 27.06 -11.36 -6.69
CA ILE A 570 28.06 -11.80 -5.70
C ILE A 570 29.39 -12.20 -6.36
N GLN A 571 29.37 -12.59 -7.63
CA GLN A 571 30.57 -12.93 -8.39
C GLN A 571 31.40 -11.67 -8.74
N ARG A 572 32.34 -11.29 -7.86
CA ARG A 572 33.41 -10.34 -8.22
C ARG A 572 34.42 -11.00 -9.17
N PRO A 573 35.00 -10.27 -10.14
CA PRO A 573 36.13 -10.79 -10.91
C PRO A 573 37.32 -10.99 -9.97
N SER A 574 37.97 -12.15 -10.04
CA SER A 574 39.26 -12.32 -9.37
C SER A 574 40.23 -11.30 -9.96
N LYS A 575 40.75 -10.41 -9.13
CA LYS A 575 41.92 -9.62 -9.49
C LYS A 575 43.08 -10.61 -9.57
N THR A 576 43.48 -10.98 -10.78
CA THR A 576 44.83 -11.49 -11.01
C THR A 576 45.81 -10.38 -10.62
N ILE A 577 46.50 -10.61 -9.50
CA ILE A 577 47.66 -9.81 -9.09
C ILE A 577 48.76 -10.07 -10.14
N PRO A 578 49.41 -9.06 -10.73
CA PRO A 578 50.59 -9.29 -11.54
C PRO A 578 51.71 -9.80 -10.61
N SER A 579 52.23 -10.98 -10.89
CA SER A 579 53.47 -11.48 -10.28
C SER A 579 54.62 -10.53 -10.60
N ILE A 580 55.37 -10.18 -9.56
CA ILE A 580 56.56 -9.30 -9.51
C ILE A 580 57.57 -9.64 -10.61
#